data_AF-U4TR39-F1
#
_entry.id   AF-U4TR39-F1
#
_cell.length_a   1.000
_cell.length_b   1.000
_cell.length_c   1.000
_cell.angle_alpha   90.00
_cell.angle_beta   90.00
_cell.angle_gamma   90.00
#
_symmetry.space_group_name_H-M   'P 1'
#
loop_
_entity.id
_entity.type
_entity.pdbx_description
1 polymer ?
#
loop_
_entity_poly.entity_id
_entity_poly.type
_entity_poly.pdbx_seq_one_letter_code
_entity_poly.pdbx_strand_id
1 'polypeptide(L)'
;MMLTMLSTSFKERERRPSFWLLLGAVAIFAIICTPRFDTGVKVMALDPKIYRQADNPTWLSICAAEIFGFFLPMIGFGVVENALQTDRLSGVWPWVTTLHFARLRYGLAKFFSNCLVLLIMWALTVAATVLMLLIRFPGQGVSLATFFSPFLALLPSVILIAALALLVESLTAKRHNMITAIAVITLFYELADEMTYPHAFWHRLLSLSGSVPLQAALDQGSRAATGRRLSSIQFLSSYTGPQGTHTLHIPPVPFTSTTLTFMIGEVLVAFALAVIASLLMHRAWGEKQPRHQPAAATTTDSPALAYAPVNASGGQWAHLLLLEGQRQWHAQSLTYRLMLVGTWLVMWLIPSAGQDQFGLPLLWLLTIPWLGSLDSAPSSWQTWLNTIPNAWERQKGAELLVSGTAAVILMRPFIVRQPSAALQYLLVALATAALAQGLGTLFNNGRLFTMTMTFFWFIYLNGITAMVSPAQFSGAVCVTFVLVLAAGLGSTQIVHHRQTV
;
A
#
# COMPACT_ATOMS: atom_id res chain seq x y z
N MET A 1 13.97 -17.78 -23.18
CA MET A 1 13.39 -16.46 -23.51
C MET A 1 12.32 -15.96 -22.52
N MET A 2 11.31 -16.75 -22.11
CA MET A 2 10.42 -16.30 -21.01
C MET A 2 11.18 -16.17 -19.68
N LEU A 3 12.03 -17.16 -19.36
CA LEU A 3 12.90 -17.16 -18.20
C LEU A 3 13.88 -15.96 -18.18
N THR A 4 14.36 -15.54 -19.34
CA THR A 4 15.24 -14.37 -19.46
C THR A 4 14.48 -13.08 -19.20
N MET A 5 13.25 -12.93 -19.71
CA MET A 5 12.37 -11.78 -19.42
C MET A 5 11.99 -11.68 -17.94
N LEU A 6 11.74 -12.82 -17.29
CA LEU A 6 11.50 -12.91 -15.85
C LEU A 6 12.75 -12.45 -15.10
N SER A 7 13.92 -13.02 -15.41
CA SER A 7 15.17 -12.67 -14.75
C SER A 7 15.53 -11.20 -14.92
N THR A 8 15.33 -10.62 -16.10
CA THR A 8 15.59 -9.19 -16.33
C THR A 8 14.63 -8.31 -15.55
N SER A 9 13.34 -8.63 -15.54
CA SER A 9 12.32 -7.88 -14.76
C SER A 9 12.61 -7.94 -13.26
N PHE A 10 13.03 -9.10 -12.76
CA PHE A 10 13.40 -9.26 -11.35
C PHE A 10 14.67 -8.46 -11.01
N LYS A 11 15.74 -8.61 -11.81
CA LYS A 11 17.00 -7.87 -11.60
C LYS A 11 16.81 -6.36 -11.68
N GLU A 12 15.90 -5.88 -12.52
CA GLU A 12 15.57 -4.46 -12.59
C GLU A 12 14.99 -3.94 -11.27
N ARG A 13 14.14 -4.75 -10.60
CA ARG A 13 13.59 -4.40 -9.28
C ARG A 13 14.63 -4.51 -8.18
N GLU A 14 15.41 -5.60 -8.19
CA GLU A 14 16.49 -5.86 -7.22
C GLU A 14 17.53 -4.72 -7.17
N ARG A 15 17.81 -4.12 -8.33
CA ARG A 15 18.76 -2.99 -8.44
C ARG A 15 18.22 -1.67 -7.90
N ARG A 16 16.92 -1.57 -7.63
CA ARG A 16 16.32 -0.33 -7.10
C ARG A 16 16.52 -0.27 -5.58
N PRO A 17 17.00 0.85 -5.03
CA PRO A 17 17.18 0.97 -3.57
C PRO A 17 15.86 0.78 -2.80
N SER A 18 14.73 1.14 -3.42
CA SER A 18 13.39 0.93 -2.84
C SER A 18 13.06 -0.54 -2.57
N PHE A 19 13.63 -1.48 -3.33
CA PHE A 19 13.39 -2.91 -3.14
C PHE A 19 14.02 -3.41 -1.84
N TRP A 20 15.28 -3.08 -1.60
CA TRP A 20 15.98 -3.46 -0.37
C TRP A 20 15.41 -2.80 0.87
N LEU A 21 15.00 -1.53 0.76
CA LEU A 21 14.34 -0.81 1.86
C LEU A 21 12.99 -1.45 2.21
N LEU A 22 12.22 -1.85 1.20
CA LEU A 22 10.98 -2.60 1.41
C LEU A 22 11.23 -3.95 2.09
N LEU A 23 12.21 -4.73 1.62
CA LEU A 23 12.56 -6.00 2.27
C LEU A 23 12.99 -5.80 3.72
N GLY A 24 13.83 -4.78 3.98
CA GLY A 24 14.20 -4.41 5.34
C GLY A 24 12.99 -4.05 6.20
N ALA A 25 12.05 -3.27 5.67
CA ALA A 25 10.81 -2.93 6.35
C ALA A 25 9.95 -4.16 6.65
N VAL A 26 9.81 -5.11 5.71
CA VAL A 26 9.07 -6.37 5.93
C VAL A 26 9.72 -7.22 7.02
N ALA A 27 11.06 -7.34 7.03
CA ALA A 27 11.78 -8.06 8.08
C ALA A 27 11.57 -7.43 9.45
N ILE A 28 11.75 -6.11 9.55
CA ILE A 28 11.51 -5.36 10.80
C ILE A 28 10.05 -5.50 11.24
N PHE A 29 9.11 -5.40 10.30
CA PHE A 29 7.69 -5.53 10.58
C PHE A 29 7.34 -6.91 11.11
N ALA A 30 7.87 -7.99 10.52
CA ALA A 30 7.69 -9.36 11.02
C ALA A 30 8.23 -9.54 12.45
N ILE A 31 9.38 -8.90 12.75
CA ILE A 31 10.00 -8.90 14.08
C ILE A 31 9.14 -8.13 15.09
N ILE A 32 8.68 -6.92 14.76
CA ILE A 32 7.87 -6.08 15.65
C ILE A 32 6.49 -6.69 15.88
N CYS A 33 5.90 -7.26 14.83
CA CYS A 33 4.59 -7.92 14.88
C CYS A 33 4.65 -9.33 15.49
N THR A 34 5.80 -9.74 16.01
CA THR A 34 5.87 -10.95 16.83
C THR A 34 5.04 -10.75 18.10
N PRO A 35 3.99 -11.58 18.34
CA PRO A 35 2.99 -11.31 19.38
C PRO A 35 3.60 -11.33 20.77
N ARG A 36 3.74 -10.17 21.43
CA ARG A 36 4.22 -10.06 22.81
C ARG A 36 3.04 -9.72 23.72
N PHE A 37 3.09 -10.24 24.95
CA PHE A 37 2.07 -9.87 25.93
C PHE A 37 2.41 -8.58 26.68
N ASP A 38 3.70 -8.32 26.93
CA ASP A 38 4.18 -7.21 27.75
C ASP A 38 4.34 -5.89 26.97
N THR A 39 3.56 -5.71 25.90
CA THR A 39 3.60 -4.53 25.05
C THR A 39 2.25 -3.82 25.08
N GLY A 40 2.26 -2.48 25.06
CA GLY A 40 1.03 -1.67 25.09
C GLY A 40 0.07 -1.93 23.93
N VAL A 41 0.57 -2.48 22.82
CA VAL A 41 -0.23 -3.00 21.70
C VAL A 41 0.00 -4.51 21.59
N LYS A 42 -1.09 -5.28 21.56
CA LYS A 42 -1.09 -6.73 21.41
C LYS A 42 -1.34 -7.07 19.95
N VAL A 43 -0.35 -7.67 19.30
CA VAL A 43 -0.41 -7.86 17.84
C VAL A 43 -1.53 -8.80 17.40
N MET A 44 -1.79 -9.84 18.19
CA MET A 44 -2.95 -10.71 18.03
C MET A 44 -3.41 -11.13 19.42
N ALA A 45 -4.72 -10.98 19.69
CA ALA A 45 -5.33 -11.41 20.93
C ALA A 45 -6.46 -12.41 20.63
N LEU A 46 -6.35 -13.60 21.21
CA LEU A 46 -7.30 -14.70 21.09
C LEU A 46 -8.05 -14.86 22.40
N ASP A 47 -9.35 -14.54 22.44
CA ASP A 47 -10.19 -14.58 23.65
C ASP A 47 -9.41 -14.23 24.93
N PRO A 48 -8.95 -12.98 25.08
CA PRO A 48 -7.92 -12.62 26.05
C PRO A 48 -8.34 -12.81 27.52
N LYS A 49 -9.64 -13.02 27.78
CA LYS A 49 -10.20 -13.38 29.09
C LYS A 49 -10.05 -14.87 29.44
N ILE A 50 -9.84 -15.73 28.45
CA ILE A 50 -9.82 -17.20 28.59
C ILE A 50 -8.39 -17.74 28.46
N TYR A 51 -7.65 -17.26 27.46
CA TYR A 51 -6.30 -17.75 27.18
C TYR A 51 -5.21 -16.78 27.65
N ARG A 52 -4.11 -17.35 28.18
CA ARG A 52 -2.85 -16.63 28.38
C ARG A 52 -2.28 -16.30 27.02
N GLN A 53 -1.89 -15.07 26.70
CA GLN A 53 -1.48 -14.69 25.35
C GLN A 53 0.01 -14.92 25.08
N ALA A 54 0.31 -15.46 23.89
CA ALA A 54 1.67 -15.71 23.38
C ALA A 54 2.61 -16.43 24.37
N ASP A 55 2.06 -17.45 25.03
CA ASP A 55 2.69 -18.21 26.12
C ASP A 55 3.54 -19.39 25.66
N ASN A 56 3.32 -19.87 24.43
CA ASN A 56 3.96 -21.07 23.89
C ASN A 56 4.37 -20.88 22.42
N PRO A 57 5.29 -21.71 21.91
CA PRO A 57 5.88 -21.48 20.60
C PRO A 57 4.95 -21.83 19.42
N THR A 58 3.87 -22.61 19.62
CA THR A 58 2.88 -22.91 18.55
C THR A 58 2.09 -21.67 18.14
N TRP A 59 2.03 -20.67 19.01
CA TRP A 59 1.36 -19.40 18.74
C TRP A 59 2.12 -18.53 17.75
N LEU A 60 3.43 -18.65 17.74
CA LEU A 60 4.30 -17.74 17.00
C LEU A 60 4.08 -17.86 15.48
N SER A 61 4.04 -19.08 14.96
CA SER A 61 3.90 -19.34 13.52
C SER A 61 2.54 -18.91 12.98
N ILE A 62 1.46 -19.26 13.69
CA ILE A 62 0.11 -18.93 13.22
C ILE A 62 -0.20 -17.43 13.34
N CYS A 63 0.28 -16.76 14.39
CA CYS A 63 0.17 -15.30 14.50
C CYS A 63 0.91 -14.61 13.36
N ALA A 64 2.17 -14.99 13.11
CA ALA A 64 2.96 -14.39 12.05
C ALA A 64 2.33 -14.62 10.66
N ALA A 65 1.79 -15.81 10.42
CA ALA A 65 1.07 -16.14 9.20
C ALA A 65 -0.23 -15.34 9.04
N GLU A 66 -1.07 -15.27 10.09
CA GLU A 66 -2.31 -14.47 10.08
C GLU A 66 -2.02 -12.98 9.84
N ILE A 67 -1.02 -12.41 10.54
CA ILE A 67 -0.66 -11.00 10.36
C ILE A 67 -0.14 -10.75 8.93
N PHE A 68 0.70 -11.64 8.40
CA PHE A 68 1.16 -11.53 7.02
C PHE A 68 -0.01 -11.62 6.04
N GLY A 69 -0.88 -12.63 6.20
CA GLY A 69 -2.07 -12.84 5.37
C GLY A 69 -3.03 -11.65 5.41
N PHE A 70 -3.24 -11.07 6.58
CA PHE A 70 -4.05 -9.88 6.80
C PHE A 70 -3.52 -8.65 6.02
N PHE A 71 -2.20 -8.44 6.02
CA PHE A 71 -1.59 -7.30 5.32
C PHE A 71 -1.23 -7.56 3.85
N LEU A 72 -1.23 -8.83 3.41
CA LEU A 72 -0.84 -9.24 2.07
C LEU A 72 -1.67 -8.56 0.96
N PRO A 73 -3.02 -8.48 1.04
CA PRO A 73 -3.81 -7.83 -0.01
C PRO A 73 -3.48 -6.35 -0.19
N MET A 74 -3.14 -5.64 0.88
CA MET A 74 -2.86 -4.20 0.82
C MET A 74 -1.42 -3.92 0.43
N ILE A 75 -0.48 -4.47 1.21
CA ILE A 75 0.95 -4.21 1.04
C ILE A 75 1.46 -4.97 -0.17
N GLY A 76 1.12 -6.25 -0.29
CA GLY A 76 1.54 -7.09 -1.40
C GLY A 76 1.09 -6.52 -2.75
N PHE A 77 -0.18 -6.13 -2.87
CA PHE A 77 -0.70 -5.49 -4.07
C PHE A 77 0.08 -4.22 -4.41
N GLY A 78 0.23 -3.28 -3.48
CA GLY A 78 0.95 -2.03 -3.73
C GLY A 78 2.43 -2.22 -4.10
N VAL A 79 3.05 -3.32 -3.65
CA VAL A 79 4.46 -3.64 -3.94
C VAL A 79 4.64 -4.09 -5.38
N VAL A 80 3.75 -4.97 -5.83
CA VAL A 80 3.88 -5.62 -7.14
C VAL A 80 3.12 -4.91 -8.26
N GLU A 81 2.20 -4.02 -7.92
CA GLU A 81 1.58 -3.09 -8.85
C GLU A 81 2.65 -2.16 -9.46
N ASN A 82 2.41 -1.66 -10.67
CA ASN A 82 3.32 -0.81 -11.48
C ASN A 82 4.47 -1.51 -12.20
N ALA A 83 4.35 -2.80 -12.50
CA ALA A 83 5.30 -3.55 -13.32
C ALA A 83 5.34 -3.08 -14.79
N LEU A 84 4.17 -2.84 -15.38
CA LEU A 84 3.93 -2.38 -16.74
C LEU A 84 4.04 -0.86 -16.88
N GLN A 85 3.60 -0.08 -15.89
CA GLN A 85 3.70 1.36 -15.86
C GLN A 85 5.18 1.78 -15.87
N THR A 86 6.00 1.06 -15.11
CA THR A 86 7.45 1.21 -15.17
C THR A 86 7.99 1.01 -16.59
N ASP A 87 7.58 -0.07 -17.28
CA ASP A 87 8.01 -0.36 -18.65
C ASP A 87 7.48 0.66 -19.68
N ARG A 88 6.34 1.30 -19.41
CA ARG A 88 5.80 2.41 -20.21
C ARG A 88 6.63 3.68 -20.03
N LEU A 89 6.92 4.05 -18.78
CA LEU A 89 7.71 5.24 -18.45
C LEU A 89 9.17 5.12 -18.90
N SER A 90 9.75 3.91 -18.89
CA SER A 90 11.10 3.66 -19.40
C SER A 90 11.20 3.63 -20.92
N GLY A 91 10.09 3.78 -21.65
CA GLY A 91 10.06 3.76 -23.11
C GLY A 91 10.31 2.38 -23.73
N VAL A 92 10.23 1.31 -22.93
CA VAL A 92 10.35 -0.09 -23.39
C VAL A 92 9.04 -0.55 -24.06
N TRP A 93 7.91 0.00 -23.65
CA TRP A 93 6.58 -0.38 -24.14
C TRP A 93 6.40 -0.34 -25.67
N PRO A 94 6.83 0.69 -26.41
CA PRO A 94 6.77 0.70 -27.87
C PRO A 94 7.42 -0.54 -28.50
N TRP A 95 8.60 -0.96 -28.01
CA TRP A 95 9.31 -2.14 -28.50
C TRP A 95 8.54 -3.44 -28.25
N VAL A 96 7.90 -3.55 -27.07
CA VAL A 96 7.03 -4.69 -26.72
C VAL A 96 5.80 -4.74 -27.63
N THR A 97 5.26 -3.58 -28.04
CA THR A 97 4.08 -3.49 -28.92
C THR A 97 4.37 -3.68 -30.41
N THR A 98 5.57 -3.32 -30.89
CA THR A 98 5.95 -3.40 -32.30
C THR A 98 6.44 -4.80 -32.72
N LEU A 99 6.92 -5.58 -31.76
CA LEU A 99 7.36 -6.95 -32.01
C LEU A 99 6.15 -7.90 -31.97
N HIS A 100 6.13 -8.90 -32.87
CA HIS A 100 5.23 -10.06 -32.81
C HIS A 100 5.55 -10.97 -31.60
N PHE A 101 5.80 -10.38 -30.43
CA PHE A 101 5.94 -11.13 -29.20
C PHE A 101 4.57 -11.66 -28.78
N ALA A 102 4.52 -12.95 -28.42
CA ALA A 102 3.34 -13.53 -27.82
C ALA A 102 3.08 -12.83 -26.48
N ARG A 103 2.13 -11.89 -26.47
CA ARG A 103 1.72 -11.04 -25.33
C ARG A 103 1.52 -11.84 -24.05
N LEU A 104 1.00 -13.06 -24.21
CA LEU A 104 0.87 -14.06 -23.17
C LEU A 104 2.19 -14.32 -22.44
N ARG A 105 3.30 -14.50 -23.16
CA ARG A 105 4.62 -14.78 -22.58
C ARG A 105 5.17 -13.58 -21.80
N TYR A 106 4.93 -12.36 -22.28
CA TYR A 106 5.36 -11.15 -21.59
C TYR A 106 4.54 -10.93 -20.31
N GLY A 107 3.20 -11.02 -20.38
CA GLY A 107 2.35 -10.87 -19.21
C GLY A 107 2.56 -11.99 -18.18
N LEU A 108 2.72 -13.25 -18.60
CA LEU A 108 3.11 -14.33 -17.70
C LEU A 108 4.48 -14.12 -17.07
N ALA A 109 5.47 -13.58 -17.81
CA ALA A 109 6.77 -13.25 -17.22
C ALA A 109 6.66 -12.17 -16.13
N LYS A 110 5.80 -11.15 -16.32
CA LYS A 110 5.51 -10.13 -15.30
C LYS A 110 4.73 -10.70 -14.11
N PHE A 111 3.77 -11.58 -14.36
CA PHE A 111 3.06 -12.32 -13.31
C PHE A 111 4.03 -13.12 -12.44
N PHE A 112 4.89 -13.95 -13.03
CA PHE A 112 5.87 -14.73 -12.26
C PHE A 112 6.91 -13.84 -11.55
N SER A 113 7.28 -12.70 -12.14
CA SER A 113 8.13 -11.71 -11.46
C SER A 113 7.43 -11.11 -10.23
N ASN A 114 6.14 -10.82 -10.31
CA ASN A 114 5.33 -10.39 -9.16
C ASN A 114 5.23 -11.48 -8.09
N CYS A 115 4.94 -12.73 -8.49
CA CYS A 115 4.94 -13.88 -7.57
C CYS A 115 6.28 -14.01 -6.85
N LEU A 116 7.40 -13.90 -7.57
CA LEU A 116 8.74 -14.02 -6.98
C LEU A 116 9.00 -12.94 -5.91
N VAL A 117 8.60 -11.70 -6.16
CA VAL A 117 8.75 -10.61 -5.18
C VAL A 117 7.95 -10.90 -3.91
N LEU A 118 6.69 -11.32 -4.03
CA LEU A 118 5.84 -11.64 -2.88
C LEU A 118 6.33 -12.90 -2.15
N LEU A 119 6.82 -13.91 -2.87
CA LEU A 119 7.43 -15.10 -2.29
C LEU A 119 8.70 -14.78 -1.50
N ILE A 120 9.50 -13.80 -1.93
CA ILE A 120 10.65 -13.33 -1.16
C ILE A 120 10.18 -12.65 0.14
N MET A 121 9.14 -11.80 0.08
CA MET A 121 8.55 -11.21 1.29
C MET A 121 8.04 -12.29 2.25
N TRP A 122 7.32 -13.29 1.73
CA TRP A 122 6.85 -14.45 2.49
C TRP A 122 8.01 -15.22 3.13
N ALA A 123 9.05 -15.56 2.35
CA ALA A 123 10.21 -16.29 2.84
C ALA A 123 10.97 -15.50 3.92
N LEU A 124 11.05 -14.19 3.78
CA LEU A 124 11.66 -13.30 4.77
C LEU A 124 10.86 -13.28 6.07
N THR A 125 9.52 -13.26 5.99
CA THR A 125 8.65 -13.39 7.16
C THR A 125 8.82 -14.74 7.85
N VAL A 126 8.89 -15.83 7.09
CA VAL A 126 9.18 -17.18 7.62
C VAL A 126 10.53 -17.19 8.35
N ALA A 127 11.59 -16.67 7.71
CA ALA A 127 12.93 -16.62 8.30
C ALA A 127 12.98 -15.76 9.57
N ALA A 128 12.32 -14.59 9.58
CA ALA A 128 12.20 -13.74 10.75
C ALA A 128 11.43 -14.45 11.89
N THR A 129 10.41 -15.22 11.57
CA THR A 129 9.63 -16.01 12.54
C THR A 129 10.46 -17.15 13.12
N VAL A 130 11.27 -17.84 12.30
CA VAL A 130 12.22 -18.87 12.78
C VAL A 130 13.24 -18.25 13.74
N LEU A 131 13.80 -17.09 13.38
CA LEU A 131 14.73 -16.38 14.25
C LEU A 131 14.08 -16.01 15.59
N MET A 132 12.85 -15.51 15.56
CA MET A 132 12.09 -15.18 16.76
C MET A 132 11.73 -16.40 17.61
N LEU A 133 11.49 -17.55 16.98
CA LEU A 133 11.27 -18.81 17.69
C LEU A 133 12.50 -19.18 18.52
N LEU A 134 13.69 -19.10 17.90
CA LEU A 134 14.97 -19.43 18.54
C LEU A 134 15.32 -18.47 19.67
N ILE A 135 15.04 -17.17 19.50
CA ILE A 135 15.35 -16.14 20.50
C ILE A 135 14.41 -16.24 21.70
N ARG A 136 13.11 -16.44 21.46
CA ARG A 136 12.09 -16.30 22.50
C ARG A 136 11.80 -17.58 23.26
N PHE A 137 11.92 -18.72 22.59
CA PHE A 137 11.60 -20.03 23.17
C PHE A 137 12.82 -20.95 23.11
N PRO A 138 13.94 -20.59 23.78
CA PRO A 138 15.15 -21.39 23.74
C PRO A 138 14.88 -22.79 24.31
N GLY A 139 15.24 -23.83 23.55
CA GLY A 139 15.07 -25.22 23.96
C GLY A 139 13.64 -25.78 23.83
N GLN A 140 12.66 -24.99 23.38
CA GLN A 140 11.30 -25.49 23.12
C GLN A 140 11.10 -25.72 21.61
N GLY A 141 11.11 -26.98 21.21
CA GLY A 141 10.87 -27.38 19.82
C GLY A 141 9.39 -27.29 19.44
N VAL A 142 9.13 -26.92 18.18
CA VAL A 142 7.81 -27.04 17.53
C VAL A 142 7.94 -28.01 16.37
N SER A 143 6.92 -28.84 16.16
CA SER A 143 6.92 -29.74 14.99
C SER A 143 7.00 -28.91 13.70
N LEU A 144 7.76 -29.40 12.70
CA LEU A 144 7.88 -28.71 11.41
C LEU A 144 6.50 -28.48 10.76
N ALA A 145 5.57 -29.44 10.94
CA ALA A 145 4.20 -29.31 10.45
C ALA A 145 3.46 -28.16 11.14
N THR A 146 3.50 -28.07 12.48
CA THR A 146 2.87 -26.96 13.24
C THR A 146 3.48 -25.61 12.87
N PHE A 147 4.78 -25.56 12.58
CA PHE A 147 5.45 -24.31 12.24
C PHE A 147 5.19 -23.84 10.81
N PHE A 148 5.35 -24.71 9.81
CA PHE A 148 5.26 -24.30 8.39
C PHE A 148 3.85 -24.32 7.82
N SER A 149 2.94 -25.14 8.36
CA SER A 149 1.58 -25.26 7.80
C SER A 149 0.80 -23.93 7.75
N PRO A 150 0.90 -23.00 8.73
CA PRO A 150 0.27 -21.69 8.61
C PRO A 150 0.79 -20.88 7.41
N PHE A 151 2.09 -20.92 7.14
CA PHE A 151 2.68 -20.18 6.03
C PHE A 151 2.36 -20.78 4.66
N LEU A 152 2.27 -22.11 4.58
CA LEU A 152 1.89 -22.80 3.34
C LEU A 152 0.45 -22.51 2.92
N ALA A 153 -0.44 -22.28 3.88
CA ALA A 153 -1.83 -21.90 3.62
C ALA A 153 -1.97 -20.57 2.85
N LEU A 154 -0.97 -19.68 2.96
CA LEU A 154 -0.96 -18.35 2.32
C LEU A 154 -0.46 -18.36 0.87
N LEU A 155 0.16 -19.46 0.41
CA LEU A 155 0.78 -19.51 -0.92
C LEU A 155 -0.21 -19.26 -2.08
N PRO A 156 -1.43 -19.82 -2.07
CA PRO A 156 -2.43 -19.50 -3.09
C PRO A 156 -2.76 -18.01 -3.15
N SER A 157 -2.95 -17.39 -1.99
CA SER A 157 -3.25 -15.96 -1.86
C SER A 157 -2.12 -15.08 -2.41
N VAL A 158 -0.86 -15.46 -2.16
CA VAL A 158 0.32 -14.78 -2.75
C VAL A 158 0.27 -14.78 -4.28
N ILE A 159 -0.11 -15.91 -4.88
CA ILE A 159 -0.24 -16.06 -6.33
C ILE A 159 -1.45 -15.26 -6.85
N LEU A 160 -2.58 -15.28 -6.12
CA LEU A 160 -3.79 -14.52 -6.48
C LEU A 160 -3.55 -13.00 -6.48
N ILE A 161 -2.91 -12.46 -5.44
CA ILE A 161 -2.57 -11.03 -5.35
C ILE A 161 -1.63 -10.61 -6.49
N ALA A 162 -0.66 -11.46 -6.87
CA ALA A 162 0.21 -11.20 -8.00
C ALA A 162 -0.56 -11.09 -9.34
N ALA A 163 -1.57 -11.94 -9.53
CA ALA A 163 -2.45 -11.93 -10.71
C ALA A 163 -3.36 -10.71 -10.72
N LEU A 164 -3.97 -10.36 -9.58
CA LEU A 164 -4.84 -9.19 -9.43
C LEU A 164 -4.08 -7.89 -9.71
N ALA A 165 -2.85 -7.76 -9.20
CA ALA A 165 -2.00 -6.62 -9.50
C ALA A 165 -1.75 -6.46 -11.01
N LEU A 166 -1.43 -7.57 -11.69
CA LEU A 166 -1.23 -7.55 -13.15
C LEU A 166 -2.51 -7.22 -13.92
N LEU A 167 -3.66 -7.74 -13.48
CA LEU A 167 -4.96 -7.47 -14.09
C LEU A 167 -5.34 -6.00 -13.97
N VAL A 168 -5.26 -5.45 -12.76
CA VAL A 168 -5.55 -4.03 -12.49
C VAL A 168 -4.64 -3.18 -13.37
N GLU A 169 -3.34 -3.45 -13.39
CA GLU A 169 -2.39 -2.67 -14.18
C GLU A 169 -2.62 -2.75 -15.70
N SER A 170 -3.09 -3.90 -16.19
CA SER A 170 -3.48 -4.08 -17.58
C SER A 170 -4.72 -3.25 -17.93
N LEU A 171 -5.63 -3.02 -16.97
CA LEU A 171 -6.81 -2.16 -17.11
C LEU A 171 -6.50 -0.67 -16.91
N THR A 172 -5.50 -0.32 -16.11
CA THR A 172 -5.30 1.05 -15.62
C THR A 172 -4.58 2.01 -16.59
N ALA A 173 -4.21 1.58 -17.81
CA ALA A 173 -3.28 2.29 -18.70
C ALA A 173 -3.53 3.79 -18.98
N LYS A 174 -4.78 4.28 -18.95
CA LYS A 174 -5.12 5.73 -19.08
C LYS A 174 -5.69 6.38 -17.82
N ARG A 175 -6.10 5.58 -16.82
CA ARG A 175 -6.79 6.03 -15.61
C ARG A 175 -6.13 5.43 -14.38
N HIS A 176 -4.80 5.54 -14.35
CA HIS A 176 -3.94 4.81 -13.43
C HIS A 176 -4.43 4.91 -11.98
N ASN A 177 -4.59 6.14 -11.52
CA ASN A 177 -4.87 6.45 -10.12
C ASN A 177 -6.28 6.03 -9.64
N MET A 178 -7.29 6.02 -10.52
CA MET A 178 -8.69 5.74 -10.12
C MET A 178 -8.95 4.24 -9.99
N ILE A 179 -8.52 3.45 -10.98
CA ILE A 179 -8.79 2.01 -10.97
C ILE A 179 -7.95 1.35 -9.87
N THR A 180 -6.72 1.81 -9.64
CA THR A 180 -5.90 1.37 -8.50
C THR A 180 -6.59 1.70 -7.17
N ALA A 181 -7.15 2.92 -7.00
CA ALA A 181 -7.89 3.27 -5.79
C ALA A 181 -9.13 2.40 -5.57
N ILE A 182 -9.93 2.17 -6.62
CA ILE A 182 -11.09 1.28 -6.56
C ILE A 182 -10.64 -0.14 -6.20
N ALA A 183 -9.58 -0.65 -6.82
CA ALA A 183 -9.04 -1.98 -6.53
C ALA A 183 -8.61 -2.10 -5.06
N VAL A 184 -7.91 -1.10 -4.52
CA VAL A 184 -7.52 -1.08 -3.09
C VAL A 184 -8.76 -1.10 -2.19
N ILE A 185 -9.77 -0.25 -2.47
CA ILE A 185 -11.03 -0.23 -1.70
C ILE A 185 -11.77 -1.57 -1.80
N THR A 186 -11.81 -2.17 -2.99
CA THR A 186 -12.41 -3.50 -3.19
C THR A 186 -11.66 -4.56 -2.39
N LEU A 187 -10.33 -4.58 -2.41
CA LEU A 187 -9.54 -5.51 -1.59
C LEU A 187 -9.82 -5.34 -0.09
N PHE A 188 -10.01 -4.11 0.38
CA PHE A 188 -10.43 -3.85 1.76
C PHE A 188 -11.80 -4.41 2.08
N TYR A 189 -12.78 -4.15 1.21
CA TYR A 189 -14.14 -4.63 1.39
C TYR A 189 -14.18 -6.16 1.42
N GLU A 190 -13.51 -6.81 0.47
CA GLU A 190 -13.43 -8.27 0.40
C GLU A 190 -12.73 -8.87 1.63
N LEU A 191 -11.67 -8.24 2.15
CA LEU A 191 -11.01 -8.68 3.39
C LEU A 191 -11.95 -8.58 4.61
N ALA A 192 -12.73 -7.50 4.71
CA ALA A 192 -13.70 -7.33 5.79
C ALA A 192 -14.88 -8.32 5.69
N ASP A 193 -15.34 -8.58 4.46
CA ASP A 193 -16.42 -9.53 4.18
C ASP A 193 -15.98 -10.97 4.45
N GLU A 194 -14.74 -11.34 4.09
CA GLU A 194 -14.13 -12.65 4.41
C GLU A 194 -14.12 -12.92 5.92
N MET A 195 -13.81 -11.92 6.74
CA MET A 195 -13.84 -12.04 8.20
C MET A 195 -15.25 -12.15 8.78
N THR A 196 -16.25 -11.59 8.09
CA THR A 196 -17.65 -11.60 8.54
C THR A 196 -18.36 -12.91 8.16
N TYR A 197 -18.09 -13.43 6.96
CA TYR A 197 -18.75 -14.62 6.40
C TYR A 197 -17.74 -15.67 5.91
N PRO A 198 -16.90 -16.25 6.80
CA PRO A 198 -15.79 -17.14 6.42
C PRO A 198 -16.22 -18.47 5.77
N HIS A 199 -17.52 -18.75 5.72
CA HIS A 199 -18.07 -19.99 5.18
C HIS A 199 -18.67 -19.87 3.78
N ALA A 200 -18.77 -18.66 3.21
CA ALA A 200 -19.29 -18.52 1.87
C ALA A 200 -18.35 -19.19 0.85
N PHE A 201 -18.92 -19.77 -0.21
CA PHE A 201 -18.16 -20.48 -1.24
C PHE A 201 -17.06 -19.58 -1.86
N TRP A 202 -17.41 -18.33 -2.19
CA TRP A 202 -16.48 -17.40 -2.83
C TRP A 202 -15.30 -17.03 -1.95
N HIS A 203 -15.49 -16.80 -0.65
CA HIS A 203 -14.38 -16.52 0.27
C HIS A 203 -13.49 -17.74 0.50
N ARG A 204 -14.03 -18.97 0.42
CA ARG A 204 -13.21 -20.18 0.47
C ARG A 204 -12.38 -20.38 -0.79
N LEU A 205 -12.92 -19.99 -1.96
CA LEU A 205 -12.24 -20.14 -3.24
C LEU A 205 -11.26 -19.00 -3.54
N LEU A 206 -11.58 -17.77 -3.12
CA LEU A 206 -10.80 -16.55 -3.35
C LEU A 206 -10.36 -15.96 -2.02
N SER A 207 -9.56 -16.71 -1.25
CA SER A 207 -9.09 -16.26 0.05
C SER A 207 -7.94 -15.29 -0.13
N LEU A 208 -8.21 -13.99 -0.12
CA LEU A 208 -7.20 -12.94 -0.29
C LEU A 208 -6.13 -12.99 0.82
N SER A 209 -6.54 -13.39 2.02
CA SER A 209 -5.69 -13.44 3.21
C SER A 209 -5.17 -14.84 3.55
N GLY A 210 -5.76 -15.90 3.01
CA GLY A 210 -5.49 -17.28 3.43
C GLY A 210 -5.95 -17.58 4.87
N SER A 211 -6.81 -16.74 5.46
CA SER A 211 -7.19 -16.82 6.88
C SER A 211 -8.16 -17.98 7.19
N VAL A 212 -8.98 -18.42 6.24
CA VAL A 212 -9.96 -19.51 6.46
C VAL A 212 -9.33 -20.80 7.05
N PRO A 213 -8.25 -21.38 6.47
CA PRO A 213 -7.60 -22.55 7.06
C PRO A 213 -6.89 -22.25 8.38
N LEU A 214 -6.42 -21.01 8.59
CA LEU A 214 -5.78 -20.58 9.84
C LEU A 214 -6.80 -20.51 10.99
N GLN A 215 -7.96 -19.88 10.75
CA GLN A 215 -9.07 -19.84 11.68
C GLN A 215 -9.56 -21.25 12.05
N ALA A 216 -9.60 -22.18 11.10
CA ALA A 216 -9.96 -23.58 11.39
C ALA A 216 -8.98 -24.25 12.37
N ALA A 217 -7.68 -23.98 12.25
CA ALA A 217 -6.66 -24.49 13.17
C ALA A 217 -6.78 -23.86 14.57
N LEU A 218 -7.05 -22.55 14.62
CA LEU A 218 -7.32 -21.82 15.87
C LEU A 218 -8.56 -22.38 16.58
N ASP A 219 -9.66 -22.59 15.85
CA ASP A 219 -10.89 -23.18 16.36
C ASP A 219 -10.68 -24.61 16.88
N GLN A 220 -9.86 -25.41 16.19
CA GLN A 220 -9.53 -26.76 16.63
C GLN A 220 -8.74 -26.74 17.94
N GLY A 221 -7.75 -25.86 18.05
CA GLY A 221 -6.99 -25.66 19.29
C GLY A 221 -7.89 -25.20 20.45
N SER A 222 -8.80 -24.26 20.19
CA SER A 222 -9.73 -23.75 21.20
C SER A 222 -10.71 -24.80 21.70
N ARG A 223 -11.24 -25.64 20.78
CA ARG A 223 -12.11 -26.77 21.11
C ARG A 223 -11.39 -27.82 21.94
N ALA A 224 -10.12 -28.11 21.62
CA ALA A 224 -9.32 -29.04 22.40
C ALA A 224 -9.07 -28.53 23.83
N ALA A 225 -8.90 -27.20 24.00
CA ALA A 225 -8.61 -26.60 25.30
C ALA A 225 -9.86 -26.33 26.16
N THR A 226 -10.99 -25.96 25.56
CA THR A 226 -12.18 -25.45 26.30
C THR A 226 -13.51 -26.07 25.86
N GLY A 227 -13.51 -26.93 24.83
CA GLY A 227 -14.72 -27.50 24.25
C GLY A 227 -15.57 -26.51 23.42
N ARG A 228 -15.14 -25.26 23.28
CA ARG A 228 -15.85 -24.21 22.53
C ARG A 228 -14.99 -23.69 21.37
N ARG A 229 -15.63 -23.00 20.42
CA ARG A 229 -14.93 -22.23 19.38
C ARG A 229 -14.42 -20.91 19.95
N LEU A 230 -13.44 -20.31 19.27
CA LEU A 230 -13.01 -18.96 19.59
C LEU A 230 -14.15 -17.97 19.35
N SER A 231 -14.38 -17.10 20.32
CA SER A 231 -15.42 -16.08 20.24
C SER A 231 -14.91 -14.77 19.67
N SER A 232 -13.62 -14.47 19.85
CA SER A 232 -13.00 -13.23 19.41
C SER A 232 -11.54 -13.43 19.01
N ILE A 233 -11.22 -12.93 17.82
CA ILE A 233 -9.86 -12.75 17.31
C ILE A 233 -9.72 -11.24 17.07
N GLN A 234 -8.73 -10.63 17.71
CA GLN A 234 -8.44 -9.20 17.53
C GLN A 234 -7.01 -9.04 17.03
N PHE A 235 -6.86 -8.37 15.89
CA PHE A 235 -5.57 -7.94 15.37
C PHE A 235 -5.23 -6.55 15.91
N LEU A 236 -3.97 -6.35 16.33
CA LEU A 236 -3.45 -5.09 16.87
C LEU A 236 -4.34 -4.49 17.99
N SER A 237 -4.71 -5.32 18.96
CA SER A 237 -5.59 -4.95 20.07
C SER A 237 -4.90 -4.08 21.12
N SER A 238 -5.63 -3.11 21.68
CA SER A 238 -5.24 -2.34 22.87
C SER A 238 -5.82 -2.93 24.17
N TYR A 239 -6.19 -4.22 24.19
CA TYR A 239 -6.81 -4.83 25.37
C TYR A 239 -5.88 -4.79 26.59
N THR A 240 -6.27 -4.05 27.63
CA THR A 240 -5.54 -3.88 28.89
C THR A 240 -6.12 -4.70 30.06
N GLY A 241 -7.16 -5.50 29.83
CA GLY A 241 -7.80 -6.29 30.88
C GLY A 241 -6.98 -7.50 31.36
N PRO A 242 -7.43 -8.18 32.43
CA PRO A 242 -6.76 -9.36 32.96
C PRO A 242 -6.69 -10.47 31.92
N GLN A 243 -5.59 -11.24 31.96
CA GLN A 243 -5.42 -12.42 31.12
C GLN A 243 -6.21 -13.60 31.65
N GLY A 244 -6.66 -14.44 30.73
CA GLY A 244 -7.10 -15.78 31.06
C GLY A 244 -5.97 -16.68 31.54
N THR A 245 -6.32 -17.85 32.06
CA THR A 245 -5.40 -18.78 32.72
C THR A 245 -5.06 -19.99 31.85
N HIS A 246 -5.84 -20.29 30.82
CA HIS A 246 -5.64 -21.46 29.97
C HIS A 246 -4.53 -21.23 28.94
N THR A 247 -3.68 -22.23 28.75
CA THR A 247 -2.70 -22.25 27.66
C THR A 247 -3.33 -22.81 26.39
N LEU A 248 -3.11 -22.16 25.24
CA LEU A 248 -3.69 -22.56 23.96
C LEU A 248 -2.63 -23.21 23.06
N HIS A 249 -2.65 -24.53 22.95
CA HIS A 249 -1.81 -25.24 21.99
C HIS A 249 -2.48 -25.32 20.64
N ILE A 250 -1.82 -24.77 19.62
CA ILE A 250 -2.39 -24.65 18.28
C ILE A 250 -1.87 -25.81 17.43
N PRO A 251 -2.76 -26.68 16.91
CA PRO A 251 -2.36 -27.80 16.06
C PRO A 251 -1.87 -27.33 14.68
N PRO A 252 -1.22 -28.20 13.90
CA PRO A 252 -0.96 -27.93 12.49
C PRO A 252 -2.24 -27.60 11.74
N VAL A 253 -2.13 -26.75 10.72
CA VAL A 253 -3.26 -26.39 9.86
C VAL A 253 -3.79 -27.65 9.15
N PRO A 254 -5.09 -27.96 9.25
CA PRO A 254 -5.64 -29.16 8.65
C PRO A 254 -5.82 -28.97 7.14
N PHE A 255 -4.88 -29.51 6.36
CA PHE A 255 -5.01 -29.62 4.90
C PHE A 255 -5.95 -30.78 4.52
N THR A 256 -7.24 -30.58 4.77
CA THR A 256 -8.28 -31.52 4.31
C THR A 256 -8.36 -31.53 2.78
N SER A 257 -8.87 -32.61 2.18
CA SER A 257 -9.07 -32.70 0.73
C SER A 257 -9.90 -31.53 0.19
N THR A 258 -10.89 -31.06 0.96
CA THR A 258 -11.68 -29.88 0.62
C THR A 258 -10.84 -28.60 0.62
N THR A 259 -10.01 -28.37 1.65
CA THR A 259 -9.13 -27.20 1.71
C THR A 259 -8.15 -27.20 0.54
N LEU A 260 -7.52 -28.34 0.24
CA LEU A 260 -6.59 -28.46 -0.89
C LEU A 260 -7.28 -28.21 -2.23
N THR A 261 -8.53 -28.66 -2.40
CA THR A 261 -9.30 -28.41 -3.62
C THR A 261 -9.55 -26.91 -3.82
N PHE A 262 -9.90 -26.18 -2.75
CA PHE A 262 -10.05 -24.73 -2.82
C PHE A 262 -8.73 -24.02 -3.09
N MET A 263 -7.62 -24.42 -2.45
CA MET A 263 -6.29 -23.85 -2.71
C MET A 263 -5.86 -24.06 -4.17
N ILE A 264 -6.07 -25.25 -4.74
CA ILE A 264 -5.79 -25.51 -6.15
C ILE A 264 -6.71 -24.68 -7.05
N GLY A 265 -8.01 -24.60 -6.70
CA GLY A 265 -8.98 -23.76 -7.40
C GLY A 265 -8.57 -22.29 -7.45
N GLU A 266 -8.10 -21.74 -6.33
CA GLU A 266 -7.59 -20.37 -6.23
C GLU A 266 -6.39 -20.13 -7.14
N VAL A 267 -5.42 -21.05 -7.14
CA VAL A 267 -4.25 -20.98 -8.03
C VAL A 267 -4.68 -21.02 -9.50
N LEU A 268 -5.63 -21.88 -9.87
CA LEU A 268 -6.17 -21.94 -11.23
C LEU A 268 -6.87 -20.63 -11.62
N VAL A 269 -7.65 -20.04 -10.72
CA VAL A 269 -8.26 -18.72 -10.95
C VAL A 269 -7.17 -17.66 -11.14
N ALA A 270 -6.13 -17.64 -10.30
CA ALA A 270 -5.02 -16.70 -10.43
C ALA A 270 -4.31 -16.83 -11.80
N PHE A 271 -4.07 -18.05 -12.27
CA PHE A 271 -3.53 -18.27 -13.62
C PHE A 271 -4.48 -17.78 -14.71
N ALA A 272 -5.78 -18.06 -14.60
CA ALA A 272 -6.77 -17.58 -15.55
C ALA A 272 -6.80 -16.04 -15.59
N LEU A 273 -6.76 -15.38 -14.44
CA LEU A 273 -6.67 -13.92 -14.33
C LEU A 273 -5.38 -13.38 -14.96
N ALA A 274 -4.24 -14.03 -14.75
CA ALA A 274 -2.97 -13.63 -15.36
C ALA A 274 -3.00 -13.76 -16.90
N VAL A 275 -3.64 -14.82 -17.42
CA VAL A 275 -3.85 -15.00 -18.86
C VAL A 275 -4.76 -13.90 -19.41
N ILE A 276 -5.90 -13.65 -18.76
CA ILE A 276 -6.83 -12.58 -19.14
C ILE A 276 -6.13 -11.21 -19.13
N ALA A 277 -5.39 -10.90 -18.07
CA ALA A 277 -4.60 -9.67 -17.95
C ALA A 277 -3.62 -9.52 -19.12
N SER A 278 -2.90 -10.59 -19.45
CA SER A 278 -1.94 -10.62 -20.56
C SER A 278 -2.60 -10.37 -21.92
N LEU A 279 -3.84 -10.83 -22.12
CA LEU A 279 -4.60 -10.58 -23.35
C LEU A 279 -5.14 -9.14 -23.41
N LEU A 280 -5.52 -8.56 -22.27
CA LEU A 280 -6.04 -7.19 -22.18
C LEU A 280 -4.98 -6.11 -22.46
N MET A 281 -3.69 -6.43 -22.30
CA MET A 281 -2.57 -5.52 -22.58
C MET A 281 -2.62 -4.84 -23.96
N HIS A 282 -3.28 -5.45 -24.95
CA HIS A 282 -3.38 -4.92 -26.31
C HIS A 282 -4.33 -3.71 -26.45
N ARG A 283 -5.22 -3.49 -25.47
CA ARG A 283 -6.25 -2.44 -25.54
C ARG A 283 -5.89 -1.17 -24.79
N ALA A 284 -4.60 -0.90 -24.59
CA ALA A 284 -4.12 0.44 -24.24
C ALA A 284 -4.39 1.37 -25.43
N TRP A 285 -5.65 1.83 -25.49
CA TRP A 285 -6.22 2.74 -26.46
C TRP A 285 -5.19 3.76 -26.90
N GLY A 286 -5.01 3.90 -28.21
CA GLY A 286 -4.02 4.78 -28.83
C GLY A 286 -3.55 5.92 -27.93
N GLU A 287 -2.35 5.76 -27.39
CA GLU A 287 -1.42 6.88 -27.50
C GLU A 287 -1.33 7.12 -29.00
N LYS A 288 -1.97 8.19 -29.46
CA LYS A 288 -1.62 8.73 -30.78
C LYS A 288 -0.12 8.94 -30.68
N GLN A 289 0.67 8.06 -31.27
CA GLN A 289 2.03 8.41 -31.62
C GLN A 289 1.90 9.80 -32.26
N PRO A 290 2.59 10.84 -31.75
CA PRO A 290 2.72 12.04 -32.54
C PRO A 290 3.29 11.53 -33.86
N ARG A 291 2.45 11.57 -34.89
CA ARG A 291 2.83 11.19 -36.23
C ARG A 291 3.81 12.28 -36.61
N HIS A 292 5.08 12.12 -36.23
CA HIS A 292 6.17 12.76 -36.92
C HIS A 292 6.16 12.09 -38.29
N GLN A 293 5.22 12.53 -39.13
CA GLN A 293 5.54 12.65 -40.54
C GLN A 293 6.78 13.52 -40.53
N PRO A 294 7.95 13.02 -40.97
CA PRO A 294 9.01 13.93 -41.33
C PRO A 294 8.38 14.81 -42.40
N ALA A 295 7.96 16.02 -42.02
CA ALA A 295 7.70 17.05 -43.00
C ALA A 295 9.00 17.10 -43.78
N ALA A 296 8.92 16.79 -45.09
CA ALA A 296 10.05 16.97 -45.98
C ALA A 296 10.64 18.35 -45.64
N ALA A 297 11.94 18.40 -45.36
CA ALA A 297 12.60 19.60 -44.90
C ALA A 297 12.39 20.71 -45.94
N THR A 298 11.29 21.45 -45.82
CA THR A 298 11.11 22.72 -46.47
C THR A 298 12.05 23.64 -45.74
N THR A 299 13.18 23.91 -46.39
CA THR A 299 14.00 25.09 -46.20
C THR A 299 13.15 26.33 -46.50
N THR A 300 12.12 26.55 -45.70
CA THR A 300 11.61 27.89 -45.46
C THR A 300 12.46 28.42 -44.33
N ASP A 301 13.21 29.50 -44.60
CA ASP A 301 13.84 30.34 -43.59
C ASP A 301 12.84 30.49 -42.45
N SER A 302 13.05 29.72 -41.38
CA SER A 302 12.24 29.87 -40.19
C SER A 302 12.57 31.26 -39.72
N PRO A 303 11.59 32.20 -39.67
CA PRO A 303 11.86 33.52 -39.13
C PRO A 303 12.49 33.27 -37.77
N ALA A 304 13.66 33.85 -37.54
CA ALA A 304 14.38 33.70 -36.28
C ALA A 304 13.34 33.83 -35.17
N LEU A 305 13.11 32.74 -34.43
CA LEU A 305 12.14 32.72 -33.34
C LEU A 305 12.49 33.93 -32.51
N ALA A 306 11.67 34.99 -32.59
CA ALA A 306 11.90 36.19 -31.85
C ALA A 306 11.85 35.73 -30.40
N TYR A 307 13.02 35.66 -29.77
CA TYR A 307 13.12 35.35 -28.37
C TYR A 307 12.42 36.50 -27.68
N ALA A 308 11.11 36.34 -27.46
CA ALA A 308 10.38 37.22 -26.57
C ALA A 308 11.02 36.94 -25.22
N PRO A 309 11.78 37.89 -24.64
CA PRO A 309 12.22 37.71 -23.27
C PRO A 309 10.94 37.46 -22.49
N VAL A 310 10.82 36.27 -21.88
CA VAL A 310 9.78 36.04 -20.90
C VAL A 310 9.99 37.19 -19.92
N ASN A 311 9.07 38.15 -19.91
CA ASN A 311 9.11 39.25 -18.98
C ASN A 311 9.31 38.58 -17.62
N ALA A 312 10.47 38.80 -17.01
CA ALA A 312 10.78 38.30 -15.70
C ALA A 312 9.82 39.01 -14.75
N SER A 313 8.58 38.53 -14.70
CA SER A 313 7.60 38.94 -13.71
C SER A 313 8.25 38.62 -12.39
N GLY A 314 8.75 39.66 -11.71
CA GLY A 314 9.41 39.53 -10.41
C GLY A 314 8.59 38.57 -9.56
N GLY A 315 9.27 37.54 -9.03
CA GLY A 315 8.67 36.30 -8.54
C GLY A 315 7.36 36.49 -7.79
N GLN A 316 6.24 36.35 -8.49
CA GLN A 316 4.93 36.31 -7.87
C GLN A 316 4.71 34.88 -7.39
N TRP A 317 5.09 34.61 -6.13
CA TRP A 317 4.75 33.36 -5.43
C TRP A 317 3.28 32.98 -5.63
N ALA A 318 2.38 33.95 -5.71
CA ALA A 318 0.97 33.75 -6.02
C ALA A 318 0.74 33.05 -7.37
N HIS A 319 1.47 33.44 -8.43
CA HIS A 319 1.35 32.81 -9.73
C HIS A 319 1.88 31.37 -9.71
N LEU A 320 3.00 31.15 -9.03
CA LEU A 320 3.60 29.82 -8.89
C LEU A 320 2.72 28.88 -8.04
N LEU A 321 2.11 29.39 -6.95
CA LEU A 321 1.12 28.65 -6.16
C LEU A 321 -0.13 28.32 -6.98
N LEU A 322 -0.60 29.24 -7.82
CA LEU A 322 -1.76 29.02 -8.68
C LEU A 322 -1.49 27.97 -9.76
N LEU A 323 -0.33 28.03 -10.42
CA LEU A 323 0.10 27.03 -11.39
C LEU A 323 0.26 25.66 -10.74
N GLU A 324 0.84 25.61 -9.55
CA GLU A 324 1.04 24.37 -8.79
C GLU A 324 -0.31 23.79 -8.31
N GLY A 325 -1.23 24.65 -7.88
CA GLY A 325 -2.62 24.28 -7.57
C GLY A 325 -3.34 23.70 -8.78
N GLN A 326 -3.22 24.35 -9.94
CA GLN A 326 -3.79 23.84 -11.19
C GLN A 326 -3.13 22.51 -11.59
N ARG A 327 -1.80 22.38 -11.47
CA ARG A 327 -1.07 21.14 -11.76
C ARG A 327 -1.61 19.99 -10.90
N GLN A 328 -1.65 20.17 -9.58
CA GLN A 328 -2.10 19.14 -8.65
C GLN A 328 -3.58 18.78 -8.86
N TRP A 329 -4.44 19.77 -9.12
CA TRP A 329 -5.86 19.56 -9.37
C TRP A 329 -6.11 18.83 -10.70
N HIS A 330 -5.44 19.24 -11.78
CA HIS A 330 -5.63 18.66 -13.11
C HIS A 330 -4.80 17.40 -13.38
N ALA A 331 -3.86 17.04 -12.49
CA ALA A 331 -3.14 15.77 -12.57
C ALA A 331 -4.08 14.55 -12.50
N GLN A 332 -5.28 14.72 -11.92
CA GLN A 332 -6.22 13.64 -11.70
C GLN A 332 -7.43 13.70 -12.65
N SER A 333 -8.02 12.53 -12.93
CA SER A 333 -9.22 12.43 -13.78
C SER A 333 -10.39 13.26 -13.23
N LEU A 334 -11.25 13.76 -14.12
CA LEU A 334 -12.47 14.50 -13.73
C LEU A 334 -13.34 13.69 -12.76
N THR A 335 -13.50 12.39 -13.01
CA THR A 335 -14.30 11.48 -12.18
C THR A 335 -13.75 11.36 -10.76
N TYR A 336 -12.43 11.21 -10.62
CA TYR A 336 -11.78 11.19 -9.31
C TYR A 336 -12.03 12.48 -8.53
N ARG A 337 -11.91 13.64 -9.18
CA ARG A 337 -12.20 14.94 -8.55
C ARG A 337 -13.64 15.05 -8.08
N LEU A 338 -14.60 14.64 -8.91
CA LEU A 338 -16.01 14.62 -8.53
C LEU A 338 -16.26 13.69 -7.34
N MET A 339 -15.62 12.52 -7.31
CA MET A 339 -15.73 11.57 -6.19
C MET A 339 -15.13 12.13 -4.89
N LEU A 340 -13.96 12.76 -4.96
CA LEU A 340 -13.32 13.38 -3.80
C LEU A 340 -14.17 14.52 -3.23
N VAL A 341 -14.64 15.43 -4.10
CA VAL A 341 -15.52 16.54 -3.70
C VAL A 341 -16.85 16.02 -3.19
N GLY A 342 -17.45 15.03 -3.86
CA GLY A 342 -18.70 14.41 -3.44
C GLY A 342 -18.58 13.75 -2.06
N THR A 343 -17.50 12.99 -1.83
CA THR A 343 -17.24 12.37 -0.53
C THR A 343 -17.03 13.43 0.55
N TRP A 344 -16.26 14.49 0.25
CA TRP A 344 -16.06 15.62 1.16
C TRP A 344 -17.36 16.34 1.52
N LEU A 345 -18.27 16.54 0.55
CA LEU A 345 -19.60 17.11 0.79
C LEU A 345 -20.47 16.18 1.65
N VAL A 346 -20.45 14.88 1.38
CA VAL A 346 -21.17 13.87 2.18
C VAL A 346 -20.67 13.87 3.62
N MET A 347 -19.37 14.09 3.85
CA MET A 347 -18.84 14.17 5.21
C MET A 347 -19.55 15.27 6.02
N TRP A 348 -19.98 16.38 5.44
CA TRP A 348 -20.74 17.41 6.17
C TRP A 348 -22.13 16.97 6.64
N LEU A 349 -22.66 15.86 6.14
CA LEU A 349 -24.02 15.39 6.41
C LEU A 349 -24.08 14.19 7.37
N ILE A 350 -23.01 13.37 7.44
CA ILE A 350 -22.95 12.16 8.30
C ILE A 350 -22.96 12.56 9.79
N PRO A 351 -23.57 11.81 10.72
CA PRO A 351 -23.46 12.06 12.18
C PRO A 351 -22.03 11.99 12.73
N SER A 352 -21.73 12.69 13.83
CA SER A 352 -20.35 12.77 14.40
C SER A 352 -19.73 11.40 14.72
N ALA A 353 -20.51 10.46 15.25
CA ALA A 353 -20.03 9.11 15.55
C ALA A 353 -19.57 8.32 14.30
N GLY A 354 -20.28 8.49 13.17
CA GLY A 354 -19.94 7.82 11.92
C GLY A 354 -18.84 8.52 11.11
N GLN A 355 -18.67 9.83 11.32
CA GLN A 355 -17.62 10.61 10.69
C GLN A 355 -16.23 10.16 11.11
N ASP A 356 -16.00 10.00 12.41
CA ASP A 356 -14.66 9.65 12.87
C ASP A 356 -14.32 8.21 12.52
N GLN A 357 -15.24 7.28 12.79
CA GLN A 357 -15.00 5.86 12.58
C GLN A 357 -14.82 5.49 11.10
N PHE A 358 -15.65 6.03 10.22
CA PHE A 358 -15.65 5.63 8.80
C PHE A 358 -15.36 6.79 7.85
N GLY A 359 -15.88 7.98 8.14
CA GLY A 359 -15.76 9.14 7.26
C GLY A 359 -14.32 9.64 7.09
N LEU A 360 -13.57 9.76 8.18
CA LEU A 360 -12.19 10.23 8.17
C LEU A 360 -11.28 9.27 7.38
N PRO A 361 -11.24 7.96 7.66
CA PRO A 361 -10.46 7.02 6.86
C PRO A 361 -10.88 6.97 5.40
N LEU A 362 -12.19 6.97 5.11
CA LEU A 362 -12.69 6.89 3.74
C LEU A 362 -12.24 8.10 2.90
N LEU A 363 -12.40 9.31 3.45
CA LEU A 363 -11.96 10.53 2.77
C LEU A 363 -10.46 10.48 2.52
N TRP A 364 -9.67 10.11 3.53
CA TRP A 364 -8.22 10.09 3.40
C TRP A 364 -7.70 8.97 2.50
N LEU A 365 -8.30 7.78 2.49
CA LEU A 365 -7.98 6.73 1.52
C LEU A 365 -8.19 7.22 0.08
N LEU A 366 -9.25 7.99 -0.16
CA LEU A 366 -9.47 8.62 -1.46
C LEU A 366 -8.44 9.70 -1.81
N THR A 367 -7.79 10.35 -0.83
CA THR A 367 -6.71 11.33 -1.11
C THR A 367 -5.38 10.71 -1.48
N ILE A 368 -5.16 9.43 -1.15
CA ILE A 368 -3.86 8.76 -1.33
C ILE A 368 -3.34 8.84 -2.78
N PRO A 369 -4.14 8.58 -3.83
CA PRO A 369 -3.65 8.66 -5.22
C PRO A 369 -3.23 10.07 -5.64
N TRP A 370 -3.82 11.11 -5.03
CA TRP A 370 -3.41 12.50 -5.26
C TRP A 370 -2.12 12.82 -4.50
N LEU A 371 -2.06 12.55 -3.21
CA LEU A 371 -0.86 12.81 -2.40
C LEU A 371 0.35 11.95 -2.83
N GLY A 372 0.10 10.69 -3.23
CA GLY A 372 1.13 9.82 -3.80
C GLY A 372 1.62 10.26 -5.18
N SER A 373 0.95 11.19 -5.85
CA SER A 373 1.43 11.78 -7.10
C SER A 373 2.34 13.00 -6.89
N LEU A 374 2.50 13.45 -5.63
CA LEU A 374 3.44 14.52 -5.29
C LEU A 374 4.87 14.05 -5.61
N ASP A 375 5.57 14.89 -6.33
CA ASP A 375 6.91 14.65 -6.88
C ASP A 375 7.18 13.38 -7.70
N SER A 376 6.16 12.58 -8.02
CA SER A 376 6.31 11.38 -8.85
C SER A 376 6.27 11.69 -10.36
N ALA A 377 6.43 12.96 -10.75
CA ALA A 377 6.32 13.46 -12.12
C ALA A 377 7.62 13.23 -12.92
N PRO A 378 7.56 13.10 -14.26
CA PRO A 378 8.69 12.63 -15.06
C PRO A 378 9.94 13.52 -14.89
N SER A 379 11.08 12.86 -14.74
CA SER A 379 12.40 13.40 -14.43
C SER A 379 12.95 14.46 -15.41
N SER A 380 12.28 14.70 -16.54
CA SER A 380 12.80 15.53 -17.63
C SER A 380 12.75 17.03 -17.37
N TRP A 381 11.83 17.52 -16.53
CA TRP A 381 11.71 18.94 -16.19
C TRP A 381 12.33 19.27 -14.82
N GLN A 382 12.36 18.28 -13.91
CA GLN A 382 13.06 18.41 -12.62
C GLN A 382 14.57 18.60 -12.83
N THR A 383 15.17 17.94 -13.82
CA THR A 383 16.58 18.19 -14.20
C THR A 383 16.80 19.62 -14.69
N TRP A 384 15.80 20.23 -15.33
CA TRP A 384 15.83 21.63 -15.72
C TRP A 384 15.67 22.58 -14.53
N LEU A 385 14.89 22.23 -13.50
CA LEU A 385 14.80 23.06 -12.30
C LEU A 385 16.14 23.18 -11.56
N ASN A 386 16.94 22.12 -11.59
CA ASN A 386 18.24 22.10 -10.94
C ASN A 386 19.28 23.03 -11.62
N THR A 387 19.03 23.47 -12.86
CA THR A 387 19.91 24.44 -13.55
C THR A 387 19.58 25.89 -13.21
N ILE A 388 18.44 26.14 -12.55
CA ILE A 388 17.98 27.49 -12.19
C ILE A 388 18.18 27.70 -10.68
N PRO A 389 18.90 28.75 -10.24
CA PRO A 389 19.16 29.01 -8.83
C PRO A 389 17.87 29.08 -8.00
N ASN A 390 17.80 28.30 -6.93
CA ASN A 390 16.67 28.25 -5.98
C ASN A 390 15.31 27.88 -6.60
N ALA A 391 15.23 27.48 -7.88
CA ALA A 391 13.97 27.11 -8.51
C ALA A 391 13.41 25.82 -7.93
N TRP A 392 14.28 24.85 -7.63
CA TRP A 392 13.91 23.62 -6.94
C TRP A 392 13.26 23.90 -5.58
N GLU A 393 13.91 24.71 -4.72
CA GLU A 393 13.38 25.04 -3.39
C GLU A 393 12.04 25.77 -3.46
N ARG A 394 11.89 26.70 -4.41
CA ARG A 394 10.64 27.44 -4.61
C ARG A 394 9.50 26.54 -5.09
N GLN A 395 9.79 25.65 -6.04
CA GLN A 395 8.81 24.69 -6.56
C GLN A 395 8.38 23.70 -5.47
N LYS A 396 9.33 23.17 -4.68
CA LYS A 396 9.04 22.30 -3.53
C LYS A 396 8.24 22.99 -2.44
N GLY A 397 8.61 24.22 -2.09
CA GLY A 397 7.89 25.03 -1.12
C GLY A 397 6.44 25.28 -1.56
N ALA A 398 6.21 25.58 -2.83
CA ALA A 398 4.86 25.77 -3.34
C ALA A 398 4.04 24.47 -3.43
N GLU A 399 4.65 23.37 -3.85
CA GLU A 399 4.00 22.06 -3.87
C GLU A 399 3.51 21.68 -2.46
N LEU A 400 4.33 21.93 -1.44
CA LEU A 400 3.99 21.70 -0.04
C LEU A 400 2.89 22.65 0.46
N LEU A 401 2.96 23.95 0.13
CA LEU A 401 1.94 24.92 0.55
C LEU A 401 0.58 24.60 -0.07
N VAL A 402 0.54 24.26 -1.36
CA VAL A 402 -0.70 23.89 -2.06
C VAL A 402 -1.26 22.58 -1.48
N SER A 403 -0.43 21.54 -1.34
CA SER A 403 -0.89 20.25 -0.82
C SER A 403 -1.30 20.33 0.66
N GLY A 404 -0.55 21.05 1.48
CA GLY A 404 -0.87 21.30 2.88
C GLY A 404 -2.16 22.09 3.07
N THR A 405 -2.37 23.16 2.29
CA THR A 405 -3.63 23.93 2.33
C THR A 405 -4.82 23.10 1.86
N ALA A 406 -4.68 22.35 0.77
CA ALA A 406 -5.73 21.43 0.30
C ALA A 406 -6.04 20.32 1.32
N ALA A 407 -5.03 19.75 1.97
CA ALA A 407 -5.21 18.77 3.04
C ALA A 407 -5.99 19.36 4.24
N VAL A 408 -5.70 20.61 4.64
CA VAL A 408 -6.45 21.31 5.69
C VAL A 408 -7.91 21.56 5.27
N ILE A 409 -8.17 21.91 4.01
CA ILE A 409 -9.53 22.07 3.48
C ILE A 409 -10.30 20.75 3.54
N LEU A 410 -9.66 19.64 3.19
CA LEU A 410 -10.26 18.31 3.27
C LEU A 410 -10.55 17.89 4.72
N MET A 411 -9.73 18.33 5.68
CA MET A 411 -9.92 18.05 7.11
C MET A 411 -10.98 18.94 7.79
N ARG A 412 -11.41 20.02 7.14
CA ARG A 412 -12.37 21.01 7.66
C ARG A 412 -13.66 20.44 8.27
N PRO A 413 -14.40 19.50 7.64
CA PRO A 413 -15.63 18.95 8.24
C PRO A 413 -15.41 18.31 9.62
N PHE A 414 -14.22 17.76 9.89
CA PHE A 414 -13.87 17.16 11.18
C PHE A 414 -13.49 18.25 12.20
N ILE A 415 -12.66 19.21 11.79
CA ILE A 415 -12.22 20.34 12.65
C ILE A 415 -13.41 21.15 13.18
N VAL A 416 -14.38 21.47 12.30
CA VAL A 416 -15.53 22.31 12.68
C VAL A 416 -16.45 21.61 13.68
N ARG A 417 -16.56 20.27 13.60
CA ARG A 417 -17.43 19.50 14.47
C ARG A 417 -16.78 19.09 15.79
N GLN A 418 -15.45 19.00 15.82
CA GLN A 418 -14.66 18.68 17.01
C GLN A 418 -13.53 19.69 17.21
N PRO A 419 -13.85 20.90 17.69
CA PRO A 419 -12.86 21.96 17.86
C PRO A 419 -11.79 21.63 18.91
N SER A 420 -12.10 20.76 19.88
CA SER A 420 -11.15 20.30 20.90
C SER A 420 -9.95 19.54 20.33
N ALA A 421 -10.11 18.85 19.19
CA ALA A 421 -9.06 18.13 18.49
C ALA A 421 -8.53 18.89 17.26
N ALA A 422 -8.92 20.16 17.06
CA ALA A 422 -8.57 20.93 15.88
C ALA A 422 -7.06 20.97 15.59
N LEU A 423 -6.24 21.17 16.62
CA LEU A 423 -4.78 21.19 16.48
C LEU A 423 -4.23 19.85 15.97
N GLN A 424 -4.77 18.73 16.46
CA GLN A 424 -4.36 17.39 16.02
C GLN A 424 -4.71 17.17 14.56
N TYR A 425 -5.93 17.48 14.16
CA TYR A 425 -6.36 17.35 12.77
C TYR A 425 -5.54 18.21 11.81
N LEU A 426 -5.19 19.44 12.21
CA LEU A 426 -4.30 20.31 11.44
C LEU A 426 -2.90 19.70 11.30
N LEU A 427 -2.33 19.19 12.40
CA LEU A 427 -1.01 18.56 12.38
C LEU A 427 -1.00 17.29 11.53
N VAL A 428 -2.04 16.46 11.61
CA VAL A 428 -2.20 15.27 10.75
C VAL A 428 -2.23 15.69 9.28
N ALA A 429 -3.05 16.68 8.93
CA ALA A 429 -3.18 17.14 7.55
C ALA A 429 -1.85 17.64 6.96
N LEU A 430 -1.13 18.48 7.71
CA LEU A 430 0.17 19.02 7.29
C LEU A 430 1.27 17.96 7.27
N ALA A 431 1.32 17.10 8.30
CA ALA A 431 2.32 16.03 8.39
C ALA A 431 2.17 15.02 7.24
N THR A 432 0.93 14.66 6.87
CA THR A 432 0.69 13.74 5.76
C THR A 432 1.10 14.35 4.43
N ALA A 433 0.85 15.65 4.18
CA ALA A 433 1.32 16.34 2.97
C ALA A 433 2.85 16.40 2.89
N ALA A 434 3.53 16.75 3.99
CA ALA A 434 4.99 16.78 4.04
C ALA A 434 5.61 15.39 3.90
N LEU A 435 5.01 14.36 4.49
CA LEU A 435 5.47 12.99 4.35
C LEU A 435 5.30 12.48 2.91
N ALA A 436 4.19 12.84 2.25
CA ALA A 436 3.96 12.50 0.85
C ALA A 436 5.05 13.08 -0.06
N GLN A 437 5.36 14.37 0.08
CA GLN A 437 6.43 15.01 -0.67
C GLN A 437 7.81 14.44 -0.32
N GLY A 438 8.09 14.23 0.97
CA GLY A 438 9.33 13.65 1.46
C GLY A 438 9.64 12.27 0.89
N LEU A 439 8.67 11.36 0.96
CA LEU A 439 8.79 10.03 0.39
C LEU A 439 8.81 10.05 -1.14
N GLY A 440 8.03 10.95 -1.76
CA GLY A 440 8.05 11.18 -3.21
C GLY A 440 9.46 11.56 -3.71
N THR A 441 10.09 12.56 -3.07
CA THR A 441 11.45 13.03 -3.40
C THR A 441 12.52 11.95 -3.17
N LEU A 442 12.47 11.24 -2.04
CA LEU A 442 13.45 10.21 -1.67
C LEU A 442 13.46 9.02 -2.62
N PHE A 443 12.27 8.55 -3.00
CA PHE A 443 12.09 7.30 -3.74
C PHE A 443 11.78 7.51 -5.21
N ASN A 444 11.62 8.76 -5.64
CA ASN A 444 11.16 9.15 -6.98
C ASN A 444 9.85 8.44 -7.37
N ASN A 445 9.01 8.17 -6.35
CA ASN A 445 7.79 7.37 -6.44
C ASN A 445 6.96 7.49 -5.14
N GLY A 446 5.66 7.73 -5.24
CA GLY A 446 4.75 7.79 -4.09
C GLY A 446 4.29 6.45 -3.52
N ARG A 447 4.86 5.30 -3.93
CA ARG A 447 4.46 3.97 -3.43
C ARG A 447 4.62 3.80 -1.93
N LEU A 448 5.75 4.22 -1.37
CA LEU A 448 6.00 4.05 0.08
C LEU A 448 4.98 4.85 0.89
N PHE A 449 4.69 6.07 0.44
CA PHE A 449 3.63 6.89 1.03
C PHE A 449 2.27 6.20 0.91
N THR A 450 1.92 5.73 -0.29
CA THR A 450 0.64 5.05 -0.57
C THR A 450 0.44 3.85 0.35
N MET A 451 1.45 2.97 0.47
CA MET A 451 1.42 1.82 1.36
C MET A 451 1.28 2.23 2.82
N THR A 452 2.11 3.17 3.28
CA THR A 452 2.14 3.60 4.69
C THR A 452 0.81 4.23 5.10
N MET A 453 0.22 5.08 4.24
CA MET A 453 -1.07 5.70 4.54
C MET A 453 -2.23 4.73 4.43
N THR A 454 -2.20 3.81 3.46
CA THR A 454 -3.21 2.76 3.34
C THR A 454 -3.22 1.88 4.58
N PHE A 455 -2.03 1.52 5.07
CA PHE A 455 -1.82 0.78 6.32
C PHE A 455 -2.29 1.57 7.55
N PHE A 456 -1.91 2.84 7.66
CA PHE A 456 -2.31 3.71 8.77
C PHE A 456 -3.83 3.82 8.90
N TRP A 457 -4.53 4.15 7.80
CA TRP A 457 -5.99 4.32 7.83
C TRP A 457 -6.75 3.02 8.04
N PHE A 458 -6.15 1.89 7.64
CA PHE A 458 -6.72 0.60 7.94
C PHE A 458 -6.63 0.23 9.42
N ILE A 459 -5.48 0.45 10.05
CA ILE A 459 -5.35 0.24 11.50
C ILE A 459 -6.37 1.10 12.26
N TYR A 460 -6.55 2.33 11.79
CA TYR A 460 -7.55 3.23 12.34
C TYR A 460 -8.97 2.65 12.21
N LEU A 461 -9.35 2.15 11.02
CA LEU A 461 -10.65 1.49 10.79
C LEU A 461 -10.87 0.25 11.66
N ASN A 462 -9.80 -0.47 12.01
CA ASN A 462 -9.85 -1.65 12.88
C ASN A 462 -9.90 -1.32 14.38
N GLY A 463 -10.15 -0.05 14.74
CA GLY A 463 -10.46 0.34 16.11
C GLY A 463 -9.31 0.96 16.89
N ILE A 464 -8.10 1.08 16.32
CA ILE A 464 -7.02 1.85 16.94
C ILE A 464 -7.16 3.34 16.58
N THR A 465 -8.28 3.92 17.02
CA THR A 465 -8.61 5.33 16.78
C THR A 465 -7.76 6.28 17.61
N ALA A 466 -7.04 5.78 18.61
CA ALA A 466 -6.10 6.56 19.43
C ALA A 466 -4.98 7.22 18.61
N MET A 467 -4.71 6.74 17.38
CA MET A 467 -3.73 7.34 16.46
C MET A 467 -4.15 8.74 15.98
N VAL A 468 -5.45 8.97 15.82
CA VAL A 468 -6.05 10.28 15.57
C VAL A 468 -7.25 10.39 16.50
N SER A 469 -6.96 10.49 17.80
CA SER A 469 -7.94 10.45 18.89
C SER A 469 -9.03 11.53 18.72
N PRO A 470 -10.24 11.18 18.25
CA PRO A 470 -11.27 12.19 17.94
C PRO A 470 -11.88 12.76 19.22
N ALA A 471 -12.06 11.88 20.22
CA ALA A 471 -12.78 12.19 21.44
C ALA A 471 -11.95 12.99 22.46
N GLN A 472 -10.61 12.92 22.40
CA GLN A 472 -9.73 13.52 23.41
C GLN A 472 -8.45 14.07 22.80
N PHE A 473 -8.12 15.31 23.14
CA PHE A 473 -6.83 15.90 22.84
C PHE A 473 -5.71 15.12 23.53
N SER A 474 -4.69 14.76 22.76
CA SER A 474 -3.51 14.04 23.19
C SER A 474 -2.26 14.77 22.71
N GLY A 475 -1.50 15.31 23.67
CA GLY A 475 -0.23 15.97 23.38
C GLY A 475 0.80 15.04 22.77
N ALA A 476 0.80 13.75 23.15
CA ALA A 476 1.69 12.75 22.57
C ALA A 476 1.44 12.57 21.06
N VAL A 477 0.17 12.50 20.65
CA VAL A 477 -0.21 12.41 19.23
C VAL A 477 0.27 13.65 18.46
N CYS A 478 0.09 14.85 19.02
CA CYS A 478 0.61 16.09 18.41
C CYS A 478 2.12 16.04 18.21
N VAL A 479 2.88 15.63 19.24
CA VAL A 479 4.35 15.50 19.15
C VAL A 479 4.74 14.50 18.07
N THR A 480 4.07 13.35 17.99
CA THR A 480 4.32 12.36 16.92
C THR A 480 4.12 12.97 15.53
N PHE A 481 3.02 13.68 15.28
CA PHE A 481 2.79 14.29 13.96
C PHE A 481 3.72 15.47 13.67
N VAL A 482 4.20 16.20 14.68
CA VAL A 482 5.29 17.18 14.51
C VAL A 482 6.58 16.49 14.08
N LEU A 483 6.93 15.34 14.67
CA LEU A 483 8.10 14.57 14.26
C LEU A 483 7.94 14.03 12.83
N VAL A 484 6.75 13.55 12.45
CA VAL A 484 6.46 13.09 11.09
C VAL A 484 6.58 14.25 10.08
N LEU A 485 6.05 15.42 10.42
CA LEU A 485 6.17 16.64 9.63
C LEU A 485 7.65 17.01 9.43
N ALA A 486 8.43 17.04 10.52
CA ALA A 486 9.85 17.34 10.49
C ALA A 486 10.66 16.30 9.68
N ALA A 487 10.32 15.01 9.78
CA ALA A 487 10.93 13.95 9.00
C ALA A 487 10.63 14.09 7.50
N GLY A 488 9.39 14.42 7.14
CA GLY A 488 8.99 14.71 5.75
C GLY A 488 9.81 15.86 5.17
N LEU A 489 9.87 17.00 5.87
CA LEU A 489 10.68 18.16 5.46
C LEU A 489 12.18 17.86 5.42
N GLY A 490 12.70 17.14 6.42
CA GLY A 490 14.11 16.76 6.48
C GLY A 490 14.50 15.87 5.31
N SER A 491 13.63 14.94 4.92
CA SER A 491 13.89 14.05 3.80
C SER A 491 14.01 14.77 2.45
N THR A 492 13.16 15.78 2.18
CA THR A 492 13.28 16.59 0.97
C THR A 492 14.61 17.36 0.94
N GLN A 493 15.04 17.90 2.08
CA GLN A 493 16.28 18.66 2.21
C GLN A 493 17.53 17.79 2.04
N ILE A 494 17.53 16.56 2.56
CA ILE A 494 18.64 15.61 2.39
C ILE A 494 18.84 15.29 0.90
N VAL A 495 17.75 15.11 0.14
CA VAL A 495 17.82 14.85 -1.31
C VAL A 495 18.39 16.05 -2.04
N HIS A 496 17.95 17.27 -1.72
CA HIS A 496 18.49 18.50 -2.28
C HIS A 496 20.00 18.58 -2.11
N HIS A 497 20.47 18.38 -0.87
CA HIS A 497 21.90 18.45 -0.56
C HIS A 497 22.73 17.44 -1.37
N ARG A 498 22.22 16.22 -1.56
CA ARG A 498 22.86 15.19 -2.39
C ARG A 498 22.88 15.49 -3.89
N GLN A 499 22.00 16.35 -4.38
CA GLN A 499 21.96 16.76 -5.80
C GLN A 499 22.84 17.98 -6.07
N THR A 500 23.15 18.78 -5.04
CA THR A 500 23.98 19.98 -5.13
C THR A 500 25.47 19.77 -4.86
N VAL A 501 25.82 18.65 -4.20
CA VAL A 501 27.20 18.18 -3.93
C VAL A 501 27.57 17.13 -4.96
#